data_AF-A0A7Y2ANW9-F1
#
_entry.id   AF-A0A7Y2ANW9-F1
#
_cell.length_a   1.000
_cell.length_b   1.000
_cell.length_c   1.000
_cell.angle_alpha   90.00
_cell.angle_beta   90.00
_cell.angle_gamma   90.00
#
_symmetry.space_group_name_H-M   'P 1'
#
loop_
_entity.id
_entity.type
_entity.pdbx_description
1 polymer ?
#
loop_
_entity_poly.entity_id
_entity_poly.type
_entity_poly.pdbx_seq_one_letter_code
_entity_poly.pdbx_strand_id
1 'polypeptide(L)'
;MDRLGRGTQGAICRLVKRSGATSVLEIGVGDGERALAITKMLIASHPETAVRYCAIDMFEMADGPITLKEFNRQLRGQSVRPTLIPMDLTAGLSRVSSTIGFVDLVLIAEPNEPIDLKSIRSALERVTTPKSTVYQLVDEKWNQVDLKHNDAKGTKSRYAA
;
A
#
# COMPACT_ATOMS: atom_id res chain seq x y z
N MET A 1 -18.69 12.47 -5.47
CA MET A 1 -17.98 13.45 -4.60
C MET A 1 -16.52 13.06 -4.69
N ASP A 2 -15.82 13.56 -5.70
CA ASP A 2 -14.43 13.20 -5.99
C ASP A 2 -13.54 14.39 -5.69
N ARG A 3 -12.90 14.40 -4.51
CA ARG A 3 -12.00 15.48 -4.11
C ARG A 3 -10.60 15.05 -3.66
N LEU A 4 -10.29 13.75 -3.63
CA LEU A 4 -9.03 13.26 -3.04
C LEU A 4 -7.92 12.92 -4.07
N GLY A 5 -8.21 12.87 -5.37
CA GLY A 5 -7.38 12.10 -6.32
C GLY A 5 -6.15 12.81 -6.90
N ARG A 6 -6.24 14.07 -7.33
CA ARG A 6 -5.22 14.61 -8.27
C ARG A 6 -3.85 14.91 -7.66
N GLY A 7 -3.79 15.46 -6.44
CA GLY A 7 -2.53 15.85 -5.79
C GLY A 7 -1.76 14.66 -5.20
N THR A 8 -2.48 13.77 -4.52
CA THR A 8 -1.99 12.55 -3.87
C THR A 8 -1.43 11.56 -4.90
N GLN A 9 -2.15 11.36 -6.01
CA GLN A 9 -1.77 10.45 -7.09
C GLN A 9 -0.52 10.94 -7.83
N GLY A 10 -0.40 12.25 -8.08
CA GLY A 10 0.81 12.82 -8.68
C GLY A 10 2.04 12.67 -7.78
N ALA A 11 1.86 12.82 -6.46
CA ALA A 11 2.94 12.63 -5.49
C ALA A 11 3.42 11.18 -5.44
N ILE A 12 2.50 10.21 -5.35
CA ILE A 12 2.89 8.80 -5.30
C ILE A 12 3.50 8.32 -6.61
N CYS A 13 2.98 8.75 -7.77
CA CYS A 13 3.60 8.40 -9.06
C CYS A 13 5.06 8.87 -9.15
N ARG A 14 5.39 10.05 -8.59
CA ARG A 14 6.77 10.54 -8.53
C ARG A 14 7.65 9.69 -7.60
N LEU A 15 7.12 9.24 -6.46
CA LEU A 15 7.81 8.35 -5.52
C LEU A 15 8.07 6.98 -6.16
N VAL A 16 7.02 6.38 -6.72
CA VAL A 16 7.04 5.09 -7.43
C VAL A 16 8.06 5.10 -8.56
N LYS A 17 8.07 6.15 -9.41
CA LYS A 17 9.04 6.28 -10.51
C LYS A 17 10.50 6.22 -10.03
N ARG A 18 10.80 6.78 -8.85
CA ARG A 18 12.14 6.81 -8.27
C ARG A 18 12.52 5.52 -7.53
N SER A 19 11.54 4.72 -7.13
CA SER A 19 11.75 3.54 -6.30
C SER A 19 12.42 2.37 -7.04
N GLY A 20 12.20 2.25 -8.36
CA GLY A 20 12.62 1.06 -9.10
C GLY A 20 11.90 -0.23 -8.68
N ALA A 21 10.79 -0.12 -7.95
CA ALA A 21 10.08 -1.26 -7.39
C ALA A 21 9.58 -2.21 -8.48
N THR A 22 9.84 -3.51 -8.28
CA THR A 22 9.36 -4.58 -9.17
C THR A 22 8.20 -5.35 -8.54
N SER A 23 7.96 -5.12 -7.26
CA SER A 23 6.87 -5.71 -6.50
C SER A 23 6.22 -4.68 -5.57
N VAL A 24 4.89 -4.57 -5.68
CA VAL A 24 4.07 -3.60 -4.94
C VAL A 24 3.02 -4.34 -4.14
N LEU A 25 2.89 -3.97 -2.88
CA LEU A 25 1.73 -4.27 -2.04
C LEU A 25 0.95 -2.99 -1.79
N GLU A 26 -0.31 -2.96 -2.18
CA GLU A 26 -1.24 -1.89 -1.84
C GLU A 26 -2.26 -2.38 -0.81
N ILE A 27 -2.51 -1.58 0.21
CA ILE A 27 -3.48 -1.81 1.27
C ILE A 27 -4.50 -0.68 1.21
N GLY A 28 -5.78 -1.02 1.08
CA GLY A 28 -6.86 -0.03 0.91
C GLY A 28 -6.83 0.59 -0.49
N VAL A 29 -7.33 -0.12 -1.51
CA VAL A 29 -7.24 0.28 -2.94
C VAL A 29 -8.25 1.35 -3.34
N GLY A 30 -9.29 1.58 -2.54
CA GLY A 30 -10.32 2.57 -2.84
C GLY A 30 -11.05 2.25 -4.15
N ASP A 31 -11.20 3.23 -5.03
CA ASP A 31 -11.83 3.08 -6.36
C ASP A 31 -10.92 2.42 -7.43
N GLY A 32 -9.67 2.11 -7.08
CA GLY A 32 -8.69 1.53 -7.97
C GLY A 32 -7.98 2.50 -8.92
N GLU A 33 -8.35 3.78 -8.99
CA GLU A 33 -7.70 4.76 -9.88
C GLU A 33 -6.21 4.91 -9.56
N ARG A 34 -5.87 4.90 -8.26
CA ARG A 34 -4.50 4.98 -7.78
C ARG A 34 -3.68 3.77 -8.22
N ALA A 35 -4.22 2.56 -8.05
CA ALA A 35 -3.58 1.34 -8.49
C ALA A 35 -3.22 1.42 -9.97
N LEU A 36 -4.18 1.85 -10.81
CA LEU A 36 -3.98 2.00 -12.24
C LEU A 36 -2.87 3.00 -12.59
N ALA A 37 -2.80 4.12 -11.88
CA ALA A 37 -1.79 5.14 -12.09
C ALA A 37 -0.38 4.63 -11.74
N ILE A 38 -0.27 3.90 -10.63
CA ILE A 38 1.00 3.38 -10.10
C ILE A 38 1.54 2.28 -11.01
N THR A 39 0.71 1.31 -11.38
CA THR A 39 1.13 0.22 -12.28
C THR A 39 1.50 0.75 -13.65
N LYS A 40 0.76 1.72 -14.20
CA LYS A 40 1.11 2.39 -15.46
C LYS A 40 2.46 3.10 -15.37
N MET A 41 2.72 3.80 -14.26
CA MET A 41 3.99 4.49 -14.03
C MET A 41 5.17 3.52 -13.90
N LEU A 42 4.99 2.39 -13.20
CA LEU A 42 6.03 1.37 -13.05
C LEU A 42 6.38 0.73 -14.38
N ILE A 43 5.38 0.30 -15.15
CA ILE A 43 5.57 -0.29 -16.48
C ILE A 43 6.27 0.71 -17.41
N ALA A 44 5.84 1.97 -17.43
CA ALA A 44 6.48 3.00 -18.25
C ALA A 44 7.92 3.30 -17.84
N SER A 45 8.26 3.13 -16.56
CA SER A 45 9.61 3.39 -16.05
C SER A 45 10.54 2.18 -16.24
N HIS A 46 10.00 0.97 -16.29
CA HIS A 46 10.76 -0.28 -16.40
C HIS A 46 10.03 -1.29 -17.33
N PRO A 47 9.97 -1.01 -18.65
CA PRO A 47 9.15 -1.79 -19.58
C PRO A 47 9.57 -3.26 -19.71
N GLU A 48 10.84 -3.56 -19.47
CA GLU A 48 11.41 -4.91 -19.54
C GLU A 48 11.16 -5.74 -18.26
N THR A 49 10.65 -5.12 -17.19
CA THR A 49 10.50 -5.77 -15.88
C THR A 49 9.03 -6.07 -15.60
N ALA A 50 8.71 -7.36 -15.40
CA ALA A 50 7.39 -7.76 -14.96
C ALA A 50 7.12 -7.22 -13.54
N VAL A 51 6.10 -6.37 -13.41
CA VAL A 51 5.68 -5.82 -12.11
C VAL A 51 4.75 -6.84 -11.42
N ARG A 52 5.10 -7.25 -10.20
CA ARG A 52 4.20 -8.01 -9.32
C ARG A 52 3.35 -7.02 -8.53
N TYR A 53 2.03 -7.05 -8.72
CA TYR A 53 1.13 -6.17 -7.99
C TYR A 53 0.23 -7.00 -7.07
N CYS A 54 0.18 -6.64 -5.79
CA CYS A 54 -0.68 -7.26 -4.80
C CYS A 54 -1.56 -6.21 -4.13
N ALA A 55 -2.82 -6.57 -3.88
CA ALA A 55 -3.75 -5.72 -3.15
C ALA A 55 -4.36 -6.48 -1.97
N ILE A 56 -4.35 -5.86 -0.79
CA ILE A 56 -5.16 -6.25 0.37
C ILE A 56 -6.26 -5.20 0.51
N ASP A 57 -7.51 -5.63 0.41
CA ASP A 57 -8.69 -4.77 0.58
C ASP A 57 -9.88 -5.66 0.94
N MET A 58 -10.94 -5.08 1.52
CA MET A 58 -12.18 -5.81 1.77
C MET A 58 -13.13 -5.80 0.55
N PHE A 59 -12.91 -4.91 -0.43
CA PHE A 59 -13.74 -4.71 -1.62
C PHE A 59 -15.23 -4.62 -1.26
N GLU A 60 -16.09 -5.35 -1.96
CA GLU A 60 -17.52 -5.41 -1.67
C GLU A 60 -17.86 -6.06 -0.30
N MET A 61 -16.92 -6.71 0.38
CA MET A 61 -17.18 -7.38 1.67
C MET A 61 -17.25 -6.44 2.87
N ALA A 62 -16.81 -5.19 2.72
CA ALA A 62 -16.98 -4.14 3.73
C ALA A 62 -17.60 -2.87 3.11
N ASP A 63 -18.55 -3.06 2.18
CA ASP A 63 -19.21 -1.96 1.45
C ASP A 63 -18.24 -1.01 0.73
N GLY A 64 -17.09 -1.54 0.29
CA GLY A 64 -16.08 -0.79 -0.43
C GLY A 64 -16.58 -0.29 -1.79
N PRO A 65 -15.99 0.80 -2.33
CA PRO A 65 -16.49 1.48 -3.52
C PRO A 65 -16.26 0.71 -4.82
N ILE A 66 -15.46 -0.36 -4.79
CA ILE A 66 -15.15 -1.20 -5.94
C ILE A 66 -15.31 -2.68 -5.60
N THR A 67 -15.82 -3.45 -6.56
CA THR A 67 -15.86 -4.91 -6.44
C THR A 67 -14.52 -5.53 -6.82
N LEU A 68 -14.21 -6.68 -6.25
CA LEU A 68 -13.03 -7.49 -6.60
C LEU A 68 -12.97 -7.77 -8.11
N LYS A 69 -14.13 -8.06 -8.71
CA LYS A 69 -14.26 -8.31 -10.16
C LYS A 69 -13.94 -7.07 -10.97
N GLU A 70 -14.46 -5.91 -10.57
CA GLU A 70 -14.21 -4.63 -11.24
C GLU A 70 -12.73 -4.27 -11.17
N PHE A 71 -12.14 -4.35 -9.99
CA PHE A 71 -10.73 -4.03 -9.79
C PHE A 71 -9.81 -4.96 -10.59
N ASN A 72 -10.10 -6.27 -10.60
CA ASN A 72 -9.38 -7.23 -11.44
C ASN A 72 -9.51 -6.89 -12.93
N ARG A 73 -10.70 -6.48 -13.39
CA ARG A 73 -10.94 -6.08 -14.79
C ARG A 73 -10.12 -4.84 -15.15
N GLN A 74 -10.10 -3.83 -14.29
CA GLN A 74 -9.33 -2.61 -14.49
C GLN A 74 -7.83 -2.90 -14.62
N LEU A 75 -7.28 -3.74 -13.74
CA LEU A 75 -5.84 -4.09 -13.74
C LEU A 75 -5.44 -5.00 -14.90
N ARG A 76 -6.31 -5.90 -15.37
CA ARG A 76 -6.07 -6.74 -16.56
C ARG A 76 -5.91 -5.95 -17.85
N GLY A 77 -6.39 -4.71 -17.89
CA GLY A 77 -6.12 -3.76 -18.98
C GLY A 77 -4.66 -3.31 -19.05
N GLN A 78 -3.83 -3.73 -18.09
CA GLN A 78 -2.41 -3.43 -18.03
C GLN A 78 -1.58 -4.71 -18.05
N SER A 79 -0.30 -4.61 -18.41
CA SER A 79 0.66 -5.73 -18.43
C SER A 79 1.10 -6.17 -17.02
N VAL A 80 0.16 -6.23 -16.07
CA VAL A 80 0.35 -6.69 -14.68
C VAL A 80 -0.55 -7.89 -14.42
N ARG A 81 -0.03 -8.84 -13.63
CA ARG A 81 -0.83 -9.95 -13.09
C ARG A 81 -1.07 -9.67 -11.61
N PRO A 82 -2.26 -9.18 -11.22
CA PRO A 82 -2.52 -8.82 -9.84
C PRO A 82 -2.85 -10.04 -8.98
N THR A 83 -2.33 -10.06 -7.76
CA THR A 83 -2.80 -10.94 -6.68
C THR A 83 -3.72 -10.12 -5.78
N LEU A 84 -5.01 -10.46 -5.79
CA LEU A 84 -6.01 -9.76 -4.99
C LEU A 84 -6.34 -10.59 -3.75
N ILE A 85 -6.23 -10.00 -2.57
CA ILE A 85 -6.40 -10.64 -1.27
C ILE A 85 -7.58 -9.95 -0.58
N PRO A 86 -8.78 -10.51 -0.69
CA PRO A 86 -9.98 -9.83 -0.24
C PRO A 86 -10.19 -10.15 1.26
N MET A 87 -9.40 -9.53 2.13
CA MET A 87 -9.28 -9.84 3.57
C MET A 87 -8.94 -8.58 4.36
N ASP A 88 -9.12 -8.64 5.69
CA ASP A 88 -8.61 -7.62 6.58
C ASP A 88 -7.07 -7.52 6.52
N LEU A 89 -6.54 -6.41 7.02
CA LEU A 89 -5.13 -6.11 6.96
C LEU A 89 -4.23 -7.18 7.60
N THR A 90 -4.58 -7.67 8.78
CA THR A 90 -3.75 -8.62 9.53
C THR A 90 -3.72 -9.98 8.84
N ALA A 91 -4.89 -10.49 8.46
CA ALA A 91 -5.00 -11.74 7.70
C ALA A 91 -4.35 -11.61 6.31
N GLY A 92 -4.54 -10.47 5.66
CA GLY A 92 -3.98 -10.17 4.35
C GLY A 92 -2.44 -10.16 4.36
N LEU A 93 -1.82 -9.50 5.34
CA LEU A 93 -0.35 -9.49 5.46
C LEU A 93 0.22 -10.89 5.72
N SER A 94 -0.45 -11.70 6.54
CA SER A 94 -0.10 -13.11 6.75
C SER A 94 -0.19 -13.91 5.44
N ARG A 95 -1.23 -13.67 4.64
CA ARG A 95 -1.39 -14.30 3.32
C ARG A 95 -0.30 -13.86 2.34
N VAL A 96 0.07 -12.57 2.30
CA VAL A 96 1.16 -12.07 1.46
C VAL A 96 2.47 -12.75 1.83
N SER A 97 2.81 -12.79 3.13
CA SER A 97 4.05 -13.42 3.61
C SER A 97 4.17 -14.88 3.16
N SER A 98 3.06 -15.63 3.20
CA SER A 98 3.04 -17.05 2.82
C SER A 98 2.97 -17.32 1.31
N THR A 99 2.55 -16.37 0.48
CA THR A 99 2.33 -16.61 -0.96
C THR A 99 3.23 -15.82 -1.89
N ILE A 100 3.49 -14.56 -1.56
CA ILE A 100 4.25 -13.62 -2.38
C ILE A 100 5.65 -13.43 -1.80
N GLY A 101 5.77 -13.55 -0.47
CA GLY A 101 6.98 -13.30 0.27
C GLY A 101 7.26 -11.80 0.39
N PHE A 102 8.47 -11.39 0.02
CA PHE A 102 8.90 -10.01 0.13
C PHE A 102 8.45 -9.13 -1.05
N VAL A 103 8.18 -7.86 -0.74
CA VAL A 103 7.84 -6.80 -1.70
C VAL A 103 8.76 -5.58 -1.57
N ASP A 104 8.97 -4.85 -2.66
CA ASP A 104 9.87 -3.69 -2.71
C ASP A 104 9.19 -2.39 -2.25
N LEU A 105 7.88 -2.28 -2.48
CA LEU A 105 7.10 -1.10 -2.16
C LEU A 105 5.79 -1.52 -1.48
N VAL A 106 5.52 -0.93 -0.31
CA VAL A 106 4.24 -1.06 0.40
C VAL A 106 3.56 0.29 0.44
N LEU A 107 2.29 0.33 0.04
CA LEU A 107 1.43 1.51 0.04
C LEU A 107 0.23 1.25 0.93
N ILE A 108 0.06 2.09 1.94
CA ILE A 108 -1.02 1.99 2.92
C ILE A 108 -1.92 3.21 2.72
N ALA A 109 -3.13 2.99 2.20
CA ALA A 109 -4.09 4.05 1.88
C ALA A 109 -5.50 3.70 2.36
N GLU A 110 -5.60 3.28 3.63
CA GLU A 110 -6.88 2.99 4.25
C GLU A 110 -7.70 4.28 4.42
N PRO A 111 -8.92 4.35 3.84
CA PRO A 111 -9.69 5.60 3.79
C PRO A 111 -10.30 6.02 5.13
N ASN A 112 -10.56 5.07 6.03
CA ASN A 112 -11.36 5.33 7.23
C ASN A 112 -10.52 5.89 8.38
N GLU A 113 -9.33 5.33 8.60
CA GLU A 113 -8.43 5.77 9.67
C GLU A 113 -6.98 5.41 9.32
N PRO A 114 -6.00 6.27 9.65
CA PRO A 114 -4.61 5.89 9.60
C PRO A 114 -4.36 4.65 10.47
N ILE A 115 -3.95 3.56 9.82
CA ILE A 115 -3.53 2.35 10.51
C ILE A 115 -2.43 2.65 11.53
N ASP A 116 -2.60 2.14 12.76
CA ASP A 116 -1.52 2.10 13.75
C ASP A 116 -0.42 1.14 13.28
N LEU A 117 0.65 1.70 12.73
CA LEU A 117 1.81 0.96 12.23
C LEU A 117 2.50 0.12 13.32
N LYS A 118 2.36 0.48 14.61
CA LYS A 118 2.92 -0.33 15.71
C LYS A 118 2.22 -1.67 15.81
N SER A 119 0.90 -1.67 15.66
CA SER A 119 0.07 -2.88 15.74
C SER A 119 0.37 -3.91 14.63
N ILE A 120 0.76 -3.44 13.43
CA ILE A 120 1.01 -4.30 12.26
C ILE A 120 2.49 -4.51 11.92
N ARG A 121 3.40 -3.93 12.71
CA ARG A 121 4.85 -3.93 12.46
C ARG A 121 5.41 -5.33 12.17
N SER A 122 5.16 -6.28 13.07
CA SER A 122 5.70 -7.64 12.93
C SER A 122 5.15 -8.40 11.72
N ALA A 123 4.01 -7.98 11.17
CA ALA A 123 3.46 -8.50 9.92
C ALA A 123 4.10 -7.80 8.71
N LEU A 124 4.32 -6.49 8.77
CA LEU A 124 5.05 -5.74 7.73
C LEU A 124 6.50 -6.21 7.58
N GLU A 125 7.21 -6.49 8.68
CA GLU A 125 8.58 -7.03 8.67
C GLU A 125 8.69 -8.39 7.99
N ARG A 126 7.59 -9.16 7.93
CA ARG A 126 7.54 -10.46 7.24
C ARG A 126 7.35 -10.37 5.73
N VAL A 127 6.98 -9.19 5.23
CA VAL A 127 6.74 -8.94 3.80
C VAL A 127 7.68 -7.88 3.24
N THR A 128 8.56 -7.31 4.07
CA THR A 128 9.51 -6.27 3.67
C THR A 128 10.95 -6.72 3.89
N THR A 129 11.88 -6.09 3.18
CA THR A 129 13.32 -6.25 3.32
C THR A 129 13.94 -4.91 3.73
N PRO A 130 15.24 -4.85 4.10
CA PRO A 130 15.90 -3.57 4.38
C PRO A 130 15.94 -2.58 3.20
N LYS A 131 15.67 -3.03 1.97
CA LYS A 131 15.57 -2.19 0.76
C LYS A 131 14.14 -1.78 0.44
N SER A 132 13.16 -2.40 1.09
CA SER A 132 11.76 -2.10 0.85
C SER A 132 11.43 -0.70 1.38
N THR A 133 10.53 -0.03 0.68
CA THR A 133 9.99 1.28 1.09
C THR A 133 8.53 1.14 1.45
N VAL A 134 8.12 1.80 2.52
CA VAL A 134 6.75 1.78 3.01
C VAL A 134 6.24 3.21 3.06
N TYR A 135 5.07 3.45 2.51
CA TYR A 135 4.40 4.75 2.56
C TYR A 135 2.99 4.59 3.10
N GLN A 136 2.59 5.51 3.97
CA GLN A 136 1.22 5.62 4.47
C GLN A 136 0.63 6.96 4.05
N LEU A 137 -0.58 6.92 3.52
CA LEU A 137 -1.39 8.10 3.25
C LEU A 137 -2.03 8.56 4.56
N VAL A 138 -1.67 9.76 5.02
CA VAL A 138 -2.24 10.42 6.20
C VAL A 138 -2.53 11.85 5.80
N ASP A 139 -3.75 12.34 6.03
CA ASP A 139 -4.18 13.70 5.70
C ASP A 139 -3.80 14.12 4.27
N GLU A 140 -4.13 13.27 3.29
CA GLU A 140 -3.82 13.47 1.86
C GLU A 140 -2.32 13.58 1.52
N LYS A 141 -1.44 13.14 2.42
CA LYS A 141 0.01 13.16 2.21
C LYS A 141 0.61 11.78 2.39
N TRP A 142 1.46 11.40 1.44
CA TRP A 142 2.25 10.18 1.52
C TRP A 142 3.45 10.41 2.44
N ASN A 143 3.44 9.74 3.58
CA ASN A 143 4.51 9.76 4.56
C ASN A 143 5.32 8.49 4.44
N GLN A 144 6.64 8.60 4.32
CA GLN A 144 7.51 7.44 4.36
C GLN A 144 7.56 6.90 5.79
N VAL A 145 7.32 5.61 5.94
CA VAL A 145 7.39 4.91 7.21
C VAL A 145 8.77 4.30 7.37
N ASP A 146 9.49 4.71 8.40
CA ASP A 146 10.72 4.03 8.81
C ASP A 146 10.38 2.88 9.76
N LEU A 147 10.38 1.65 9.23
CA LEU A 147 10.23 0.45 10.03
C LEU A 147 11.44 0.22 10.96
N LYS A 148 12.56 0.93 10.83
CA LYS A 148 13.74 0.75 11.70
C LYS A 148 13.73 1.66 12.93
N HIS A 149 12.93 2.73 12.96
CA HIS A 149 12.91 3.64 14.10
C HIS A 149 11.89 3.23 15.17
N ASN A 150 12.42 3.09 16.38
CA ASN A 150 11.71 2.87 17.62
C ASN A 150 11.45 4.22 18.28
N ASP A 151 10.25 4.79 18.14
CA ASP A 151 9.83 5.87 19.04
C ASP A 151 9.41 5.27 20.38
N ALA A 152 10.43 4.86 21.15
CA ALA A 152 10.36 4.84 22.60
C ALA A 152 10.44 6.29 23.11
N LYS A 153 9.39 7.08 22.89
CA LYS A 153 9.12 8.25 23.73
C LYS A 153 7.95 7.93 24.64
N GLY A 154 8.29 7.29 25.76
CA GLY A 154 7.46 7.37 26.95
C GLY A 154 7.28 8.84 27.30
N THR A 155 6.05 9.31 27.23
CA THR A 155 5.63 10.59 27.79
C THR A 155 6.07 10.63 29.26
N LYS A 156 7.10 11.43 29.55
CA LYS A 156 7.36 11.86 30.93
C LYS A 156 6.14 12.66 31.36
N SER A 157 5.25 12.02 32.11
CA SER A 157 4.22 12.69 32.90
C SER A 157 4.93 13.60 33.90
N ARG A 158 4.96 14.90 33.60
CA ARG A 158 5.22 15.95 34.58
C ARG A 158 3.87 16.35 35.18
N TYR A 159 3.49 15.66 36.23
CA TYR A 159 2.68 16.21 37.33
C TYR A 159 3.56 16.04 38.57
N ALA A 160 4.22 17.09 39.06
CA ALA A 160 3.66 18.10 39.96
C ALA A 160 3.18 17.49 41.28
N ALA A 161 4.10 17.44 42.26
CA ALA A 161 3.88 17.65 43.69
C ALA A 161 5.24 17.91 44.34
#